data_AF-A0A8J6PKF7-F1
#
_entry.id   AF-A0A8J6PKF7-F1
#
_cell.length_a   1.000
_cell.length_b   1.000
_cell.length_c   1.000
_cell.angle_alpha   90.00
_cell.angle_beta   90.00
_cell.angle_gamma   90.00
#
_symmetry.space_group_name_H-M   'P 1'
#
loop_
_entity.id
_entity.type
_entity.pdbx_description
1 polymer ?
#
loop_
_entity_poly.entity_id
_entity_poly.type
_entity_poly.pdbx_seq_one_letter_code
_entity_poly.pdbx_strand_id
1 'polypeptide(L)' 'MGLLETEAARCGVFISDLKYNPYLNRLILMDLLEMPEERFSLEEWTEGITYLTGTAHIFNNMSEMKAFLQNYRKEQPE' A
#
# COMPACT_ATOMS: atom_id res chain seq x y z
N MET A 1 -10.30 11.58 1.08
CA MET A 1 -9.12 11.23 1.90
C MET A 1 -8.39 10.18 1.09
N GLY A 2 -7.11 10.40 0.76
CA GLY A 2 -6.36 9.49 -0.10
C GLY A 2 -6.03 8.18 0.63
N LEU A 3 -5.42 7.25 -0.10
CA LEU A 3 -5.06 5.92 0.42
C LEU A 3 -4.16 6.04 1.65
N LEU A 4 -3.06 6.80 1.57
CA LEU A 4 -2.11 6.93 2.67
C LEU A 4 -2.70 7.68 3.87
N GLU A 5 -3.49 8.72 3.64
CA GLU A 5 -4.19 9.44 4.71
C GLU A 5 -5.19 8.52 5.43
N THR A 6 -5.90 7.67 4.68
CA THR A 6 -6.88 6.73 5.24
C THR A 6 -6.18 5.71 6.14
N GLU A 7 -5.06 5.15 5.69
CA GLU A 7 -4.30 4.17 6.47
C GLU A 7 -3.59 4.77 7.68
N ALA A 8 -3.03 5.97 7.54
CA ALA A 8 -2.45 6.73 8.65
C ALA A 8 -3.49 7.06 9.72
N ALA A 9 -4.67 7.54 9.30
CA ALA A 9 -5.78 7.86 10.21
C ALA A 9 -6.30 6.60 10.92
N ARG A 10 -6.41 5.47 10.22
CA ARG A 10 -6.83 4.18 10.79
C ARG A 10 -5.86 3.70 11.87
N CYS A 11 -4.56 3.87 11.66
CA CYS A 11 -3.52 3.47 12.62
C CYS A 11 -3.27 4.50 13.73
N GLY A 12 -3.79 5.73 13.59
CA GLY A 12 -3.53 6.83 14.53
C GLY A 12 -2.08 7.33 14.49
N VAL A 13 -1.44 7.28 13.32
CA VAL A 13 -0.02 7.61 13.12
C VAL A 13 0.16 8.66 12.01
N PHE A 14 1.37 9.18 11.83
CA PHE A 14 1.69 10.03 10.69
C PHE A 14 1.93 9.18 9.43
N ILE A 15 1.71 9.76 8.24
CA ILE A 15 1.99 9.08 6.96
C ILE A 15 3.45 8.59 6.89
N SER A 16 4.40 9.35 7.45
CA SER A 16 5.80 8.94 7.54
C SER A 16 6.02 7.65 8.31
N ASP A 17 5.22 7.40 9.35
CA ASP A 17 5.35 6.19 10.17
C ASP A 17 5.00 4.93 9.38
N LEU A 18 4.12 5.04 8.38
CA LEU A 18 3.77 3.93 7.49
C LEU A 18 4.97 3.41 6.69
N LYS A 19 5.97 4.26 6.42
CA LYS A 19 7.18 3.91 5.68
C LYS A 19 8.32 3.47 6.60
N TYR A 20 8.52 4.17 7.71
CA TYR A 20 9.71 3.98 8.55
C TYR A 20 9.54 2.92 9.64
N ASN A 21 8.32 2.55 9.99
CA ASN A 21 8.05 1.46 10.93
C ASN A 21 7.83 0.14 10.15
N PRO A 22 8.78 -0.83 10.20
CA PRO A 22 8.67 -2.06 9.42
C PRO A 22 7.42 -2.89 9.74
N TYR A 23 6.97 -2.87 11.00
CA TYR A 23 5.77 -3.58 11.42
C TYR A 23 4.51 -2.94 10.83
N LEU A 24 4.38 -1.62 10.90
CA LEU A 24 3.25 -0.90 10.31
C LEU A 24 3.24 -1.01 8.79
N ASN A 25 4.40 -0.87 8.15
CA ASN A 25 4.54 -1.02 6.70
C ASN A 25 4.00 -2.36 6.23
N ARG A 26 4.41 -3.45 6.90
CA ARG A 26 3.94 -4.80 6.59
C ARG A 26 2.43 -4.95 6.82
N LEU A 27 1.91 -4.45 7.94
CA LEU A 27 0.50 -4.48 8.28
C LEU A 27 -0.35 -3.78 7.20
N ILE A 28 0.05 -2.58 6.80
CA ILE A 28 -0.68 -1.78 5.80
C ILE A 28 -0.66 -2.48 4.45
N LEU A 29 0.48 -3.03 4.02
CA LEU A 29 0.55 -3.77 2.76
C LEU A 29 -0.36 -5.01 2.74
N MET A 30 -0.58 -5.66 3.90
CA MET A 30 -1.58 -6.73 4.03
C MET A 30 -3.01 -6.17 3.95
N ASP A 31 -3.30 -5.07 4.64
CA ASP A 31 -4.61 -4.43 4.60
C ASP A 31 -4.98 -3.95 3.19
N LEU A 32 -4.00 -3.41 2.45
CA LEU A 32 -4.12 -3.03 1.04
C LEU A 32 -4.45 -4.20 0.12
N LEU A 33 -3.95 -5.40 0.43
CA LEU A 33 -4.28 -6.60 -0.34
C LEU A 33 -5.76 -6.98 -0.19
N GLU A 34 -6.33 -6.80 1.00
CA GLU A 34 -7.73 -7.14 1.31
C GLU A 34 -8.72 -6.01 0.95
N MET A 35 -8.22 -4.80 0.72
CA MET A 35 -9.05 -3.66 0.40
C MET A 35 -9.71 -3.77 -0.99
N PRO A 36 -10.99 -3.38 -1.14
CA PRO A 36 -11.66 -3.32 -2.44
C PRO A 36 -10.94 -2.40 -3.42
N GLU A 37 -10.83 -2.85 -4.68
CA GLU A 37 -10.14 -2.11 -5.74
C GLU A 37 -10.80 -0.76 -6.02
N GLU A 38 -12.13 -0.70 -5.97
CA GLU A 38 -12.93 0.48 -6.33
C GLU A 38 -12.86 1.60 -5.29
N ARG A 39 -12.19 1.37 -4.14
CA ARG A 39 -12.14 2.33 -3.03
C ARG A 39 -11.28 3.55 -3.36
N PHE A 40 -10.26 3.38 -4.18
CA PHE A 40 -9.33 4.43 -4.59
C PHE A 40 -9.01 4.31 -6.08
N SER A 41 -8.62 5.43 -6.69
CA SER A 41 -8.16 5.45 -8.08
C SER A 41 -6.83 4.71 -8.25
N LEU A 42 -6.55 4.23 -9.46
CA LEU A 42 -5.27 3.57 -9.79
C LEU A 42 -4.07 4.48 -9.49
N GLU A 43 -4.22 5.80 -9.65
CA GLU A 43 -3.20 6.80 -9.31
C GLU A 43 -2.90 6.78 -7.81
N GLU A 44 -3.92 6.87 -6.96
CA GLU A 44 -3.75 6.80 -5.49
C GLU A 44 -3.12 5.48 -5.03
N TRP A 45 -3.50 4.36 -5.66
CA TRP A 45 -2.87 3.07 -5.42
C TRP A 45 -1.38 3.06 -5.81
N THR A 46 -1.06 3.60 -6.97
CA THR A 46 0.31 3.66 -7.50
C THR A 46 1.21 4.53 -6.61
N GLU A 47 0.72 5.71 -6.24
CA GLU A 47 1.41 6.62 -5.32
C GLU A 47 1.60 6.00 -3.94
N GLY A 48 0.55 5.41 -3.39
CA GLY A 48 0.57 4.77 -2.07
C GLY A 48 1.57 3.62 -2.00
N ILE A 49 1.54 2.72 -2.98
CA ILE A 49 2.47 1.59 -3.05
C ILE A 49 3.90 2.09 -3.26
N THR A 50 4.12 3.04 -4.18
CA THR A 50 5.44 3.65 -4.41
C THR A 50 6.02 4.25 -3.13
N TYR A 51 5.18 4.92 -2.35
CA TYR A 51 5.58 5.50 -1.08
C TYR A 51 5.98 4.43 -0.05
N LEU A 52 5.15 3.40 0.11
CA LEU A 52 5.33 2.33 1.10
C LEU A 52 6.52 1.43 0.78
N THR A 53 6.74 1.06 -0.48
CA THR A 53 7.88 0.22 -0.89
C THR A 53 9.16 1.03 -1.08
N GLY A 54 9.04 2.36 -1.21
CA GLY A 54 10.16 3.25 -1.51
C GLY A 54 10.72 3.08 -2.92
N THR A 55 10.02 2.36 -3.80
CA THR A 55 10.41 2.08 -5.19
C THR A 55 9.36 2.63 -6.13
N ALA A 56 9.77 3.30 -7.20
CA ALA A 56 8.83 3.84 -8.19
C ALA A 56 8.09 2.71 -8.91
N HIS A 57 6.76 2.75 -8.87
CA HIS A 57 5.89 1.83 -9.59
C HIS A 57 5.02 2.58 -10.60
N ILE A 58 4.70 1.90 -11.70
CA ILE A 58 3.74 2.36 -12.70
C ILE A 58 2.86 1.15 -13.01
N PHE A 59 1.59 1.23 -12.63
CA PHE A 59 0.60 0.20 -12.93
C PHE A 59 -0.30 0.69 -14.06
N ASN A 60 -0.58 -0.15 -15.05
CA ASN A 60 -1.48 0.21 -16.16
C ASN A 60 -2.95 -0.06 -15.83
N ASN A 61 -3.21 -0.93 -14.85
CA ASN A 61 -4.55 -1.32 -14.42
C ASN A 61 -4.51 -1.90 -12.98
N MET A 62 -5.69 -2.06 -12.39
CA MET A 62 -5.85 -2.57 -11.01
C MET A 62 -5.37 -4.02 -10.85
N SER A 63 -5.51 -4.84 -11.89
CA SER A 63 -5.06 -6.24 -11.87
C SER A 63 -3.54 -6.34 -11.72
N GLU A 64 -2.77 -5.51 -12.42
CA GLU A 64 -1.30 -5.43 -12.27
C GLU A 64 -0.91 -5.01 -10.86
N MET A 65 -1.59 -4.01 -10.31
CA MET A 65 -1.36 -3.54 -8.95
C MET A 65 -1.63 -4.63 -7.90
N LYS A 66 -2.75 -5.36 -8.00
CA LYS A 66 -3.05 -6.46 -7.09
C LYS A 66 -2.07 -7.63 -7.24
N ALA A 67 -1.68 -7.97 -8.46
CA ALA A 67 -0.67 -8.99 -8.70
C ALA A 67 0.67 -8.62 -8.05
N PHE A 68 1.06 -7.34 -8.11
CA PHE A 68 2.22 -6.83 -7.41
C PHE A 68 2.11 -7.02 -5.89
N LEU A 69 1.02 -6.55 -5.25
CA LEU A 69 0.83 -6.71 -3.81
C LEU A 69 0.85 -8.18 -3.36
N GLN A 70 0.26 -9.08 -4.14
CA GLN A 70 0.27 -10.52 -3.87
C GLN A 70 1.68 -11.13 -3.94
N ASN A 71 2.49 -10.71 -4.90
CA ASN A 71 3.88 -11.18 -5.02
C ASN A 71 4.75 -10.59 -3.91
N TYR A 72 4.60 -9.30 -3.63
CA TYR A 72 5.31 -8.62 -2.55
C TYR A 72 5.06 -9.29 -1.20
N ARG A 73 3.82 -9.74 -0.94
CA ARG A 73 3.49 -10.55 0.25
C ARG A 73 4.29 -11.85 0.34
N LYS A 74 4.49 -12.56 -0.77
CA LYS A 74 5.21 -13.84 -0.79
C LYS A 74 6.72 -13.67 -0.52
N GLU A 75 7.27 -12.51 -0.87
CA GLU A 75 8.69 -12.21 -0.74
C GLU A 75 9.09 -11.71 0.66
N GLN A 76 8.12 -11.34 1.50
CA GLN A 76 8.34 -10.86 2.87
C GLN A 76 8.46 -12.05 3.84
N PRO A 77 9.65 -12.38 4.38
CA PRO A 77 9.85 -13.53 5.28
C PRO A 77 9.09 -13.33 6.60
N GLU A 78 8.30 -14.33 7.02
CA GLU A 78 7.45 -14.32 8.23
C GLU A 78 8.14 -13.76 9.48
#